data_AF-A0A1Y2HIY5-F1
#
_entry.id   AF-A0A1Y2HIY5-F1
#
_cell.length_a   1.000
_cell.length_b   1.000
_cell.length_c   1.000
_cell.angle_alpha   90.00
_cell.angle_beta   90.00
_cell.angle_gamma   90.00
#
_symmetry.space_group_name_H-M   'P 1'
#
loop_
_entity.id
_entity.type
_entity.pdbx_description
1 polymer ?
#
loop_
_entity_poly.entity_id
_entity_poly.type
_entity_poly.pdbx_seq_one_letter_code
_entity_poly.pdbx_strand_id
1 'polypeptide(L)'
;METEPLLQLPFDLVEAVLLLRLATLWRDDRALTYFARSRIARLTQHENDNEQRLSAAKYRLLDQVFACLCVIIPSHAMCACAARLPAFHLESACKKGHIARLDKLHQLGLCIDPIGRALEVAIVHNHVSVLEWWIAHAVPISDVVHVSMAFEFGAFDTPKWIAKHRISKVRFLTLEALQLAILHDRADVVHAWLDWKDAKLVGSFQTVLESASKKGCVDILERIRYEQQTRFLEAIQQVTVLERVLADACAQGNVDVLQWWITVALALGMAVRIERVASRCAQIASDAGQVDVLRVWREAMEAVVGPTESLTVSMS
;
A
#
# COMPACT_ATOMS: atom_id res chain seq x y z
N MET A 1 31.37 25.87 37.58
CA MET A 1 29.94 26.05 37.93
C MET A 1 29.46 24.73 38.49
N GLU A 2 29.40 24.65 39.81
CA GLU A 2 28.96 23.48 40.55
C GLU A 2 27.45 23.28 40.31
N THR A 3 27.07 22.09 39.85
CA THR A 3 25.67 21.70 39.74
C THR A 3 25.16 21.34 41.13
N GLU A 4 24.43 22.25 41.77
CA GLU A 4 23.65 21.93 42.97
C GLU A 4 22.69 20.77 42.69
N PRO A 5 22.55 19.81 43.61
CA PRO A 5 21.61 18.71 43.46
C PRO A 5 20.18 19.25 43.59
N LEU A 6 19.37 19.05 42.54
CA LEU A 6 17.91 19.33 42.47
C LEU A 6 17.06 18.63 43.57
N LEU A 7 17.69 18.02 44.57
CA LEU A 7 17.08 17.21 45.63
C LEU A 7 16.65 18.02 46.87
N GLN A 8 16.83 19.34 46.90
CA GLN A 8 16.42 20.19 48.05
C GLN A 8 15.23 21.12 47.78
N LEU A 9 14.62 21.07 46.59
CA LEU A 9 13.46 21.90 46.30
C LEU A 9 12.19 21.29 46.94
N PRO A 10 11.28 22.13 47.47
CA PRO A 10 9.95 21.68 47.89
C PRO A 10 9.26 20.92 46.75
N PHE A 11 8.59 19.82 47.07
CA PHE A 11 7.95 18.90 46.13
C PHE A 11 7.07 19.60 45.08
N ASP A 12 6.29 20.60 45.51
CA ASP A 12 5.39 21.37 44.65
C ASP A 12 6.13 22.21 43.60
N LEU A 13 7.37 22.61 43.88
CA LEU A 13 8.24 23.30 42.93
C LEU A 13 8.90 22.33 41.95
N VAL A 14 9.22 21.10 42.38
CA VAL A 14 9.80 20.08 41.51
C VAL A 14 8.79 19.62 40.47
N GLU A 15 7.53 19.41 40.88
CA GLU A 15 6.42 19.11 39.97
C GLU A 15 6.19 20.26 38.99
N ALA A 16 6.12 21.50 39.46
CA ALA A 16 5.95 22.67 38.61
C ALA A 16 7.12 22.84 37.61
N VAL A 17 8.37 22.62 38.03
CA VAL A 17 9.56 22.75 37.16
C VAL A 17 9.63 21.61 36.13
N LEU A 18 9.27 20.38 36.50
CA LEU A 18 9.19 19.24 35.57
C LEU A 18 8.04 19.41 34.58
N LEU A 19 6.86 19.85 35.03
CA LEU A 19 5.73 20.17 34.16
C LEU A 19 6.03 21.37 33.26
N LEU A 20 6.75 22.40 33.75
CA LEU A 20 7.19 23.54 32.93
C LEU A 20 8.27 23.12 31.92
N ARG A 21 9.18 22.19 32.28
CA ARG A 21 10.18 21.61 31.35
C ARG A 21 9.54 20.71 30.30
N LEU A 22 8.56 19.90 30.67
CA LEU A 22 7.78 19.08 29.75
C LEU A 22 6.89 19.95 28.86
N ALA A 23 6.24 21.00 29.41
CA ALA A 23 5.42 21.95 28.68
C ALA A 23 6.25 22.85 27.76
N THR A 24 7.49 23.19 28.10
CA THR A 24 8.42 23.92 27.21
C THR A 24 8.97 23.02 26.11
N LEU A 25 9.26 21.74 26.42
CA LEU A 25 9.56 20.73 25.39
C LEU A 25 8.36 20.46 24.45
N TRP A 26 7.13 20.63 24.92
CA TRP A 26 5.91 20.47 24.12
C TRP A 26 5.43 21.74 23.41
N ARG A 27 5.68 22.95 23.95
CA ARG A 27 5.32 24.23 23.29
C ARG A 27 6.19 24.55 22.07
N ASP A 28 7.31 23.84 21.89
CA ASP A 28 8.27 24.08 20.82
C ASP A 28 8.02 23.31 19.51
N ASP A 29 6.84 22.69 19.34
CA ASP A 29 6.44 22.10 18.05
C ASP A 29 6.16 23.16 16.97
N ARG A 30 6.00 24.44 17.36
CA ARG A 30 5.91 25.59 16.42
C ARG A 30 7.26 26.21 16.07
N ALA A 31 8.32 25.98 16.85
CA ALA A 31 9.65 26.54 16.58
C ALA A 31 10.40 25.76 15.48
N LEU A 32 10.12 24.46 15.32
CA LEU A 32 10.66 23.67 14.21
C LEU A 32 10.16 24.15 12.83
N THR A 33 8.95 24.71 12.74
CA THR A 33 8.42 25.24 11.48
C THR A 33 9.02 26.60 11.10
N TYR A 34 9.53 27.37 12.07
CA TYR A 34 10.15 28.68 11.84
C TYR A 34 11.68 28.59 11.66
N PHE A 35 12.34 27.61 12.31
CA PHE A 35 13.78 27.38 12.13
C PHE A 35 14.12 26.51 10.90
N ALA A 36 13.17 25.74 10.36
CA ALA A 36 13.38 24.95 9.14
C ALA A 36 13.38 25.77 7.83
N ARG A 37 13.12 27.09 7.88
CA ARG A 37 13.12 27.94 6.67
C ARG A 37 14.35 28.80 6.44
N SER A 38 15.34 28.86 7.33
CA SER A 38 16.47 29.80 7.15
C SER A 38 17.88 29.23 7.10
N ARG A 39 18.11 27.91 7.12
CA ARG A 39 19.51 27.40 7.04
C ARG A 39 19.76 26.02 6.45
N ILE A 40 18.85 25.47 5.65
CA ILE A 40 19.08 24.22 4.92
C ILE A 40 19.66 24.56 3.54
N ALA A 41 20.95 24.83 3.50
CA ALA A 41 21.73 24.79 2.25
C ALA A 41 23.23 24.48 2.45
N ARG A 42 23.74 24.25 3.68
CA ARG A 42 25.20 24.12 3.89
C ARG A 42 25.71 23.01 4.83
N LEU A 43 24.89 22.09 5.34
CA LEU A 43 25.41 21.13 6.34
C LEU A 43 24.99 19.66 6.15
N THR A 44 24.67 19.21 4.94
CA THR A 44 24.31 17.79 4.68
C THR A 44 25.52 16.92 4.31
N GLN A 45 26.53 16.86 5.17
CA GLN A 45 27.52 15.77 5.09
C GLN A 45 28.14 15.32 6.43
N HIS A 46 27.83 15.97 7.56
CA HIS A 46 28.49 15.65 8.84
C HIS A 46 27.54 15.21 9.99
N GLU A 47 26.23 15.06 9.74
CA GLU A 47 25.22 14.90 10.80
C GLU A 47 24.88 13.45 11.20
N ASN A 48 25.20 12.43 10.40
CA ASN A 48 24.80 11.05 10.71
C ASN A 48 25.44 10.48 11.98
N ASP A 49 26.66 10.89 12.35
CA ASP A 49 27.37 10.34 13.51
C ASP A 49 27.00 11.03 14.84
N ASN A 50 26.63 12.32 14.77
CA ASN A 50 26.22 13.08 15.96
C ASN A 50 24.76 12.81 16.36
N GLU A 51 23.89 12.48 15.40
CA GLU A 51 22.51 12.12 15.68
C GLU A 51 22.41 10.82 16.49
N GLN A 52 23.29 9.84 16.22
CA GLN A 52 23.35 8.57 16.97
C GLN A 52 23.82 8.75 18.42
N ARG A 53 24.81 9.63 18.66
CA ARG A 53 25.34 9.89 20.02
C ARG A 53 24.39 10.74 20.87
N LEU A 54 23.79 11.78 20.29
CA LEU A 54 22.78 12.59 21.00
C LEU A 54 21.50 11.79 21.30
N SER A 55 21.11 10.89 20.39
CA SER A 55 20.01 9.94 20.59
C SER A 55 20.21 9.14 21.88
N ALA A 56 21.33 8.45 22.03
CA ALA A 56 21.57 7.58 23.18
C ALA A 56 21.57 8.31 24.53
N ALA A 57 22.16 9.51 24.61
CA ALA A 57 22.18 10.31 25.83
C ALA A 57 20.80 10.88 26.17
N LYS A 58 20.04 11.32 25.17
CA LYS A 58 18.68 11.85 25.34
C LYS A 58 17.71 10.76 25.81
N TYR A 59 17.88 9.52 25.34
CA TYR A 59 17.07 8.38 25.79
C TYR A 59 17.38 7.94 27.22
N ARG A 60 18.66 7.92 27.65
CA ARG A 60 18.99 7.64 29.06
C ARG A 60 18.39 8.67 30.01
N LEU A 61 18.38 9.94 29.61
CA LEU A 61 17.77 11.02 30.38
C LEU A 61 16.24 10.88 30.44
N LEU A 62 15.60 10.49 29.33
CA LEU A 62 14.17 10.14 29.33
C LEU A 62 13.88 8.96 30.26
N ASP A 63 14.62 7.85 30.16
CA ASP A 63 14.41 6.66 31.00
C ASP A 63 14.60 6.97 32.50
N GLN A 64 15.61 7.78 32.84
CA GLN A 64 15.84 8.24 34.22
C GLN A 64 14.75 9.18 34.71
N VAL A 65 14.28 10.09 33.86
CA VAL A 65 13.16 10.99 34.17
C VAL A 65 11.86 10.20 34.32
N PHE A 66 11.64 9.14 33.54
CA PHE A 66 10.49 8.23 33.66
C PHE A 66 10.51 7.44 34.96
N ALA A 67 11.64 6.83 35.29
CA ALA A 67 11.81 6.11 36.54
C ALA A 67 11.57 7.02 37.76
N CYS A 68 12.05 8.27 37.72
CA CYS A 68 11.81 9.24 38.77
C CYS A 68 10.34 9.71 38.84
N LEU A 69 9.71 9.97 37.69
CA LEU A 69 8.33 10.49 37.65
C LEU A 69 7.28 9.44 38.07
N CYS A 70 7.47 8.16 37.74
CA CYS A 70 6.56 7.09 38.15
C CYS A 70 6.61 6.77 39.65
N VAL A 71 7.71 7.11 40.34
CA VAL A 71 7.90 6.86 41.78
C VAL A 71 7.32 8.00 42.63
N ILE A 72 7.28 9.22 42.11
CA ILE A 72 7.05 10.43 42.92
C ILE A 72 5.56 10.85 42.91
N ILE A 73 4.84 10.75 41.78
CA ILE A 73 3.39 11.11 41.72
C ILE A 73 2.65 10.20 40.72
N PRO A 74 1.93 9.15 41.17
CA PRO A 74 1.09 8.34 40.30
C PRO A 74 -0.21 9.10 40.00
N SER A 75 -0.13 10.18 39.24
CA SER A 75 -1.34 10.79 38.67
C SER A 75 -1.75 9.97 37.44
N HIS A 76 -3.05 9.79 37.23
CA HIS A 76 -3.59 9.06 36.07
C HIS A 76 -3.06 9.61 34.72
N ALA A 77 -2.76 10.91 34.63
CA ALA A 77 -2.20 11.54 33.44
C ALA A 77 -0.73 11.13 33.19
N MET A 78 0.07 10.97 34.25
CA MET A 78 1.47 10.54 34.15
C MET A 78 1.59 9.08 33.72
N CYS A 79 0.77 8.21 34.31
CA CYS A 79 0.68 6.81 33.90
C CYS A 79 0.24 6.68 32.42
N ALA A 80 -0.70 7.53 31.96
CA ALA A 80 -1.11 7.56 30.56
C ALA A 80 0.00 8.05 29.61
N CYS A 81 0.80 9.05 30.01
CA CYS A 81 1.95 9.52 29.23
C CYS A 81 3.08 8.48 29.18
N ALA A 82 3.38 7.84 30.31
CA ALA A 82 4.36 6.75 30.38
C ALA A 82 3.98 5.56 29.51
N ALA A 83 2.68 5.23 29.44
CA ALA A 83 2.19 4.16 28.57
C ALA A 83 2.26 4.51 27.07
N ARG A 84 2.24 5.79 26.69
CA ARG A 84 2.22 6.25 25.28
C ARG A 84 3.60 6.38 24.64
N LEU A 85 4.65 6.60 25.42
CA LEU A 85 5.99 6.81 24.89
C LEU A 85 6.62 5.57 24.24
N PRO A 86 6.45 4.36 24.78
CA PRO A 86 6.87 3.14 24.10
C PRO A 86 6.26 3.03 22.71
N ALA A 87 4.95 3.28 22.58
CA ALA A 87 4.25 3.25 21.30
C ALA A 87 4.81 4.30 20.32
N PHE A 88 5.03 5.54 20.76
CA PHE A 88 5.62 6.57 19.91
C PHE A 88 7.03 6.22 19.43
N HIS A 89 7.89 5.69 20.32
CA HIS A 89 9.24 5.27 19.96
C HIS A 89 9.25 4.05 19.04
N LEU A 90 8.32 3.12 19.23
CA LEU A 90 8.11 1.97 18.35
C LEU A 90 7.66 2.42 16.96
N GLU A 91 6.62 3.25 16.87
CA GLU A 91 6.14 3.84 15.60
C GLU A 91 7.25 4.60 14.88
N SER A 92 8.01 5.42 15.60
CA SER A 92 9.13 6.17 15.03
C SER A 92 10.24 5.28 14.49
N ALA A 93 10.58 4.20 15.21
CA ALA A 93 11.55 3.21 14.74
C ALA A 93 11.06 2.49 13.48
N CYS A 94 9.78 2.10 13.46
CA CYS A 94 9.12 1.45 12.33
C CYS A 94 9.08 2.36 11.10
N LYS A 95 8.70 3.63 11.28
CA LYS A 95 8.66 4.64 10.21
C LYS A 95 10.00 4.82 9.52
N LYS A 96 11.09 4.74 10.28
CA LYS A 96 12.46 4.93 9.78
C LYS A 96 13.16 3.62 9.37
N GLY A 97 12.56 2.45 9.61
CA GLY A 97 13.24 1.17 9.36
C GLY A 97 14.40 0.86 10.32
N HIS A 98 14.41 1.45 11.53
CA HIS A 98 15.55 1.36 12.45
C HIS A 98 15.55 0.07 13.28
N ILE A 99 16.01 -1.04 12.70
CA ILE A 99 16.04 -2.37 13.35
C ILE A 99 16.78 -2.38 14.69
N ALA A 100 17.97 -1.77 14.78
CA ALA A 100 18.74 -1.73 16.03
C ALA A 100 17.99 -1.05 17.19
N ARG A 101 17.09 -0.10 16.87
CA ARG A 101 16.23 0.53 17.87
C ARG A 101 15.09 -0.38 18.30
N LEU A 102 14.53 -1.15 17.36
CA LEU A 102 13.51 -2.16 17.66
C LEU A 102 14.09 -3.26 18.55
N ASP A 103 15.31 -3.75 18.26
CA ASP A 103 16.02 -4.71 19.12
C ASP A 103 16.13 -4.19 20.56
N LYS A 104 16.51 -2.91 20.72
CA LYS A 104 16.65 -2.32 22.05
C LYS A 104 15.30 -2.20 22.77
N LEU A 105 14.24 -1.79 22.07
CA LEU A 105 12.90 -1.72 22.63
C LEU A 105 12.39 -3.12 23.03
N HIS A 106 12.70 -4.15 22.23
CA HIS A 106 12.31 -5.52 22.50
C HIS A 106 13.02 -6.09 23.74
N GLN A 107 14.33 -5.86 23.86
CA GLN A 107 15.12 -6.24 25.06
C GLN A 107 14.58 -5.59 26.34
N LEU A 108 13.99 -4.40 26.24
CA LEU A 108 13.40 -3.68 27.36
C LEU A 108 11.93 -4.10 27.64
N GLY A 109 11.35 -5.00 26.84
CA GLY A 109 9.93 -5.38 26.96
C GLY A 109 8.96 -4.28 26.53
N LEU A 110 9.41 -3.33 25.71
CA LEU A 110 8.65 -2.14 25.30
C LEU A 110 8.03 -2.25 23.89
N CYS A 111 8.19 -3.39 23.22
CA CYS A 111 7.59 -3.66 21.90
C CYS A 111 6.14 -4.12 22.02
N ILE A 112 5.27 -3.24 22.55
CA ILE A 112 3.84 -3.49 22.64
C ILE A 112 3.14 -2.62 21.59
N ASP A 113 2.51 -3.26 20.60
CA ASP A 113 1.69 -2.60 19.58
C ASP A 113 0.27 -3.16 19.63
N PRO A 114 -0.53 -2.78 20.65
CA PRO A 114 -1.81 -3.42 20.92
C PRO A 114 -2.84 -3.16 19.81
N ILE A 115 -2.64 -2.08 19.03
CA ILE A 115 -3.55 -1.66 17.96
C ILE A 115 -2.99 -1.94 16.56
N GLY A 116 -1.70 -2.28 16.42
CA GLY A 116 -1.06 -2.55 15.13
C GLY A 116 -0.57 -1.32 14.37
N ARG A 117 -0.51 -0.16 15.04
CA ARG A 117 -0.20 1.12 14.39
C ARG A 117 1.27 1.22 14.00
N ALA A 118 2.18 0.68 14.82
CA ALA A 118 3.59 0.71 14.49
C ALA A 118 3.89 -0.23 13.30
N LEU A 119 3.24 -1.40 13.25
CA LEU A 119 3.33 -2.30 12.12
C LEU A 119 2.74 -1.69 10.84
N GLU A 120 1.57 -1.07 10.93
CA GLU A 120 0.94 -0.35 9.81
C GLU A 120 1.84 0.77 9.27
N VAL A 121 2.50 1.53 10.16
CA VAL A 121 3.49 2.54 9.77
C VAL A 121 4.67 1.92 9.02
N ALA A 122 5.19 0.77 9.44
CA ALA A 122 6.25 0.06 8.71
C ALA A 122 5.79 -0.38 7.31
N ILE A 123 4.56 -0.88 7.20
CA ILE A 123 3.94 -1.31 5.95
C ILE A 123 3.84 -0.12 4.98
N VAL A 124 3.26 1.00 5.43
CA VAL A 124 3.08 2.21 4.62
C VAL A 124 4.41 2.82 4.15
N HIS A 125 5.48 2.65 4.93
CA HIS A 125 6.82 3.15 4.55
C HIS A 125 7.68 2.10 3.84
N ASN A 126 7.09 0.99 3.41
CA ASN A 126 7.73 -0.08 2.64
C ASN A 126 8.92 -0.75 3.35
N HIS A 127 8.95 -0.80 4.69
CA HIS A 127 10.07 -1.35 5.45
C HIS A 127 9.94 -2.87 5.65
N VAL A 128 10.23 -3.65 4.61
CA VAL A 128 10.21 -5.13 4.66
C VAL A 128 11.11 -5.69 5.77
N SER A 129 12.26 -5.07 6.01
CA SER A 129 13.19 -5.47 7.09
C SER A 129 12.56 -5.38 8.48
N VAL A 130 11.67 -4.40 8.72
CA VAL A 130 10.93 -4.27 9.98
C VAL A 130 9.92 -5.41 10.12
N LEU A 131 9.27 -5.82 9.01
CA LEU A 131 8.33 -6.95 9.02
C LEU A 131 9.03 -8.28 9.29
N GLU A 132 10.20 -8.49 8.67
CA GLU A 132 11.05 -9.66 8.93
C GLU A 132 11.48 -9.72 10.39
N TRP A 133 11.94 -8.58 10.93
CA TRP A 133 12.26 -8.44 12.35
C TRP A 133 11.07 -8.77 13.25
N TRP A 134 9.87 -8.32 12.88
CA TRP A 134 8.63 -8.53 13.64
C TRP A 134 8.30 -10.02 13.80
N ILE A 135 8.40 -10.79 12.69
CA ILE A 135 8.18 -12.23 12.71
C ILE A 135 9.29 -12.95 13.48
N ALA A 136 10.55 -12.57 13.26
CA ALA A 136 11.69 -13.21 13.91
C ALA A 136 11.61 -13.14 15.46
N HIS A 137 11.02 -12.08 15.99
CA HIS A 137 10.84 -11.86 17.43
C HIS A 137 9.46 -12.26 17.95
N ALA A 138 8.63 -12.92 17.13
CA ALA A 138 7.29 -13.37 17.46
C ALA A 138 6.40 -12.27 18.08
N VAL A 139 6.58 -11.02 17.64
CA VAL A 139 5.80 -9.89 18.15
C VAL A 139 4.36 -10.04 17.63
N PRO A 140 3.34 -9.96 18.51
CA PRO A 140 1.95 -10.11 18.09
C PRO A 140 1.58 -9.10 16.99
N ILE A 141 0.96 -9.61 15.92
CA ILE A 141 0.36 -8.78 14.86
C ILE A 141 -1.09 -8.49 15.26
N SER A 142 -1.52 -7.24 15.17
CA SER A 142 -2.92 -6.84 15.39
C SER A 142 -3.80 -7.28 14.22
N ASP A 143 -5.08 -7.52 14.48
CA ASP A 143 -6.08 -7.88 13.45
C ASP A 143 -6.57 -6.66 12.64
N VAL A 144 -6.15 -5.45 13.00
CA VAL A 144 -6.66 -4.17 12.45
C VAL A 144 -5.73 -3.55 11.40
N VAL A 145 -4.72 -4.28 10.93
CA VAL A 145 -3.72 -3.71 10.01
C VAL A 145 -4.29 -3.60 8.58
N HIS A 146 -4.33 -2.38 8.03
CA HIS A 146 -4.84 -2.13 6.68
C HIS A 146 -3.71 -2.05 5.66
N VAL A 147 -3.62 -3.03 4.75
CA VAL A 147 -2.59 -3.05 3.70
C VAL A 147 -2.91 -2.09 2.57
N SER A 148 -4.17 -1.72 2.37
CA SER A 148 -4.60 -0.84 1.26
C SER A 148 -3.85 0.49 1.24
N MET A 149 -3.57 1.08 2.41
CA MET A 149 -2.80 2.32 2.49
C MET A 149 -1.39 2.18 1.89
N ALA A 150 -0.76 1.00 1.99
CA ALA A 150 0.56 0.78 1.38
C ALA A 150 0.55 1.06 -0.12
N PHE A 151 -0.52 0.65 -0.82
CA PHE A 151 -0.66 0.86 -2.26
C PHE A 151 -0.84 2.34 -2.61
N GLU A 152 -1.56 3.11 -1.78
CA GLU A 152 -1.72 4.57 -1.97
C GLU A 152 -0.39 5.33 -1.86
N PHE A 153 0.54 4.84 -1.03
CA PHE A 153 1.88 5.39 -0.88
C PHE A 153 2.93 4.74 -1.80
N GLY A 154 2.52 3.83 -2.69
CA GLY A 154 3.45 3.11 -3.58
C GLY A 154 4.39 2.13 -2.86
N ALA A 155 4.09 1.78 -1.62
CA ALA A 155 4.82 0.81 -0.81
C ALA A 155 4.38 -0.62 -1.16
N PHE A 156 4.88 -1.13 -2.28
CA PHE A 156 4.43 -2.39 -2.88
C PHE A 156 5.15 -3.65 -2.35
N ASP A 157 6.36 -3.51 -1.81
CA ASP A 157 7.16 -4.66 -1.36
C ASP A 157 6.62 -5.24 -0.05
N THR A 158 6.08 -4.40 0.82
CA THR A 158 5.42 -4.83 2.07
C THR A 158 4.13 -5.63 1.81
N PRO A 159 3.14 -5.21 0.98
CA PRO A 159 2.02 -6.05 0.57
C PRO A 159 2.45 -7.37 -0.06
N LYS A 160 3.46 -7.35 -0.95
CA LYS A 160 3.97 -8.58 -1.59
C LYS A 160 4.54 -9.53 -0.54
N TRP A 161 5.33 -9.00 0.39
CA TRP A 161 5.89 -9.77 1.49
C TRP A 161 4.79 -10.37 2.38
N ILE A 162 3.74 -9.61 2.68
CA ILE A 162 2.59 -10.08 3.48
C ILE A 162 1.90 -11.26 2.79
N ALA A 163 1.64 -11.14 1.48
CA ALA A 163 1.01 -12.20 0.70
C ALA A 163 1.89 -13.47 0.65
N LYS A 164 3.20 -13.30 0.45
CA LYS A 164 4.17 -14.40 0.44
C LYS A 164 4.20 -15.19 1.76
N HIS A 165 4.13 -14.50 2.89
CA HIS A 165 4.15 -15.12 4.22
C HIS A 165 2.75 -15.49 4.74
N ARG A 166 1.69 -15.22 3.95
CA ARG A 166 0.30 -15.58 4.25
C ARG A 166 -0.13 -15.17 5.66
N ILE A 167 0.15 -13.92 6.03
CA ILE A 167 -0.14 -13.40 7.36
C ILE A 167 -1.66 -13.30 7.55
N SER A 168 -2.26 -14.35 8.12
CA SER A 168 -3.72 -14.56 8.16
C SER A 168 -4.53 -13.42 8.79
N LYS A 169 -3.92 -12.70 9.73
CA LYS A 169 -4.49 -11.50 10.37
C LYS A 169 -4.66 -10.33 9.41
N VAL A 170 -3.88 -10.31 8.34
CA VAL A 170 -3.80 -9.24 7.34
C VAL A 170 -4.19 -9.79 5.96
N ARG A 171 -5.24 -10.63 5.93
CA ARG A 171 -5.71 -11.30 4.70
C ARG A 171 -6.70 -10.49 3.87
N PHE A 172 -7.18 -9.36 4.37
CA PHE A 172 -8.16 -8.53 3.67
C PHE A 172 -7.44 -7.54 2.76
N LEU A 173 -7.76 -7.59 1.48
CA LEU A 173 -7.27 -6.63 0.51
C LEU A 173 -8.41 -6.16 -0.37
N THR A 174 -8.50 -4.86 -0.59
CA THR A 174 -9.48 -4.28 -1.51
C THR A 174 -9.00 -4.44 -2.96
N LEU A 175 -9.92 -4.68 -3.89
CA LEU A 175 -9.57 -4.79 -5.31
C LEU A 175 -9.09 -3.46 -5.89
N GLU A 176 -9.50 -2.33 -5.30
CA GLU A 176 -8.96 -0.99 -5.57
C GLU A 176 -7.46 -0.90 -5.25
N ALA A 177 -6.97 -1.60 -4.22
CA ALA A 177 -5.55 -1.66 -3.93
C ALA A 177 -4.79 -2.46 -5.00
N LEU A 178 -5.35 -3.59 -5.47
CA LEU A 178 -4.76 -4.32 -6.61
C LEU A 178 -4.78 -3.49 -7.90
N GLN A 179 -5.82 -2.68 -8.10
CA GLN A 179 -5.88 -1.73 -9.20
C GLN A 179 -4.67 -0.77 -9.19
N LEU A 180 -4.33 -0.20 -8.03
CA LEU A 180 -3.16 0.66 -7.88
C LEU A 180 -1.86 -0.08 -8.23
N ALA A 181 -1.69 -1.35 -7.82
CA ALA A 181 -0.53 -2.13 -8.21
C ALA A 181 -0.42 -2.31 -9.74
N ILE A 182 -1.55 -2.57 -10.42
CA ILE A 182 -1.58 -2.66 -11.89
C ILE A 182 -1.19 -1.32 -12.52
N LEU A 183 -1.73 -0.21 -12.03
CA LEU A 183 -1.44 1.12 -12.56
C LEU A 183 0.04 1.52 -12.40
N HIS A 184 0.72 0.96 -11.39
CA HIS A 184 2.15 1.14 -11.14
C HIS A 184 3.04 0.02 -11.72
N ASP A 185 2.50 -0.83 -12.61
CA ASP A 185 3.22 -1.90 -13.29
C ASP A 185 3.84 -2.94 -12.31
N ARG A 186 3.17 -3.14 -11.17
CA ARG A 186 3.53 -4.11 -10.13
C ARG A 186 2.72 -5.40 -10.23
N ALA A 187 2.81 -6.06 -11.38
CA ALA A 187 2.16 -7.35 -11.62
C ALA A 187 2.61 -8.42 -10.61
N ASP A 188 3.86 -8.35 -10.13
CA ASP A 188 4.40 -9.24 -9.11
C ASP A 188 3.63 -9.22 -7.79
N VAL A 189 3.11 -8.05 -7.40
CA VAL A 189 2.26 -7.90 -6.22
C VAL A 189 0.91 -8.54 -6.47
N VAL A 190 0.30 -8.27 -7.62
CA VAL A 190 -1.02 -8.79 -8.00
C VAL A 190 -1.00 -10.32 -8.02
N HIS A 191 0.02 -10.91 -8.64
CA HIS A 191 0.24 -12.35 -8.65
C HIS A 191 0.38 -12.94 -7.25
N ALA A 192 1.19 -12.32 -6.38
CA ALA A 192 1.37 -12.80 -5.01
C ALA A 192 0.05 -12.85 -4.22
N TRP A 193 -0.85 -11.88 -4.44
CA TRP A 193 -2.16 -11.84 -3.79
C TRP A 193 -3.18 -12.80 -4.41
N LEU A 194 -3.13 -13.03 -5.73
CA LEU A 194 -3.95 -14.05 -6.39
C LEU A 194 -3.52 -15.48 -6.03
N ASP A 195 -2.21 -15.71 -5.87
CA ASP A 195 -1.61 -16.96 -5.37
C ASP A 195 -2.10 -17.35 -3.95
N TRP A 196 -2.51 -16.37 -3.16
CA TRP A 196 -2.93 -16.59 -1.79
C TRP A 196 -4.43 -16.93 -1.70
N LYS A 197 -4.75 -18.22 -1.77
CA LYS A 197 -6.14 -18.74 -1.76
C LYS A 197 -6.99 -18.31 -0.56
N ASP A 198 -6.38 -18.09 0.60
CA ASP A 198 -7.09 -17.66 1.81
C ASP A 198 -7.25 -16.12 1.91
N ALA A 199 -6.66 -15.37 0.97
CA ALA A 199 -6.82 -13.93 0.88
C ALA A 199 -8.28 -13.59 0.58
N LYS A 200 -8.81 -12.62 1.33
CA LYS A 200 -10.15 -12.10 1.16
C LYS A 200 -10.08 -10.85 0.31
N LEU A 201 -10.22 -11.02 -1.00
CA LEU A 201 -10.27 -9.93 -1.97
C LEU A 201 -11.65 -9.28 -1.97
N VAL A 202 -11.78 -8.09 -1.41
CA VAL A 202 -13.04 -7.35 -1.24
C VAL A 202 -13.24 -6.36 -2.38
N GLY A 203 -14.46 -6.27 -2.93
CA GLY A 203 -14.82 -5.31 -3.99
C GLY A 203 -15.20 -5.96 -5.32
N SER A 204 -15.30 -5.16 -6.37
CA SER A 204 -15.62 -5.59 -7.73
C SER A 204 -14.36 -5.77 -8.58
N PHE A 205 -14.29 -6.86 -9.36
CA PHE A 205 -13.19 -7.06 -10.31
C PHE A 205 -13.24 -6.10 -11.50
N GLN A 206 -14.33 -5.37 -11.69
CA GLN A 206 -14.48 -4.41 -12.78
C GLN A 206 -13.27 -3.47 -12.90
N THR A 207 -12.86 -2.81 -11.81
CA THR A 207 -11.78 -1.80 -11.83
C THR A 207 -10.42 -2.42 -12.11
N VAL A 208 -10.21 -3.65 -11.65
CA VAL A 208 -9.00 -4.45 -11.89
C VAL A 208 -8.93 -4.88 -13.36
N LEU A 209 -10.04 -5.35 -13.94
CA LEU A 209 -10.13 -5.73 -15.35
C LEU A 209 -9.95 -4.52 -16.27
N GLU A 210 -10.60 -3.40 -15.98
CA GLU A 210 -10.42 -2.12 -16.70
C GLU A 210 -8.94 -1.70 -16.67
N SER A 211 -8.31 -1.70 -15.49
CA SER A 211 -6.92 -1.26 -15.35
C SER A 211 -5.92 -2.22 -15.99
N ALA A 212 -6.11 -3.54 -15.87
CA ALA A 212 -5.27 -4.53 -16.55
C ALA A 212 -5.39 -4.40 -18.07
N SER A 213 -6.59 -4.13 -18.57
CA SER A 213 -6.83 -3.95 -20.01
C SER A 213 -6.15 -2.69 -20.55
N LYS A 214 -6.27 -1.59 -19.78
CA LYS A 214 -5.59 -0.33 -20.08
C LYS A 214 -4.06 -0.46 -20.03
N LYS A 215 -3.52 -1.30 -19.15
CA LYS A 215 -2.07 -1.50 -18.99
C LYS A 215 -1.45 -2.58 -19.87
N GLY A 216 -2.27 -3.38 -20.57
CA GLY A 216 -1.75 -4.44 -21.42
C GLY A 216 -1.44 -5.74 -20.67
N CYS A 217 -1.92 -5.93 -19.44
CA CYS A 217 -1.55 -7.06 -18.58
C CYS A 217 -2.39 -8.31 -18.84
N VAL A 218 -2.13 -8.99 -19.97
CA VAL A 218 -2.84 -10.23 -20.37
C VAL A 218 -2.67 -11.33 -19.31
N ASP A 219 -1.49 -11.44 -18.72
CA ASP A 219 -1.17 -12.43 -17.68
C ASP A 219 -2.08 -12.29 -16.44
N ILE A 220 -2.35 -11.05 -16.00
CA ILE A 220 -3.26 -10.77 -14.89
C ILE A 220 -4.71 -11.12 -15.27
N LEU A 221 -5.14 -10.74 -16.48
CA LEU A 221 -6.49 -11.05 -16.98
C LEU A 221 -6.73 -12.57 -17.08
N GLU A 222 -5.77 -13.29 -17.66
CA GLU A 222 -5.80 -14.74 -17.78
C GLU A 222 -5.87 -15.41 -16.41
N ARG A 223 -5.04 -14.94 -15.48
CA ARG A 223 -5.02 -15.48 -14.12
C ARG A 223 -6.34 -15.25 -13.38
N ILE A 224 -6.91 -14.05 -13.45
CA ILE A 224 -8.23 -13.76 -12.85
C ILE A 224 -9.32 -14.65 -13.47
N ARG A 225 -9.30 -14.84 -14.79
CA ARG A 225 -10.27 -15.71 -15.48
C ARG A 225 -10.24 -17.15 -14.96
N TYR A 226 -9.06 -17.72 -14.72
CA TYR A 226 -8.93 -19.11 -14.24
C TYR A 226 -9.14 -19.25 -12.73
N GLU A 227 -8.50 -18.41 -11.93
CA GLU A 227 -8.52 -18.56 -10.46
C GLU A 227 -9.76 -17.96 -9.81
N GLN A 228 -10.42 -16.98 -10.47
CA GLN A 228 -11.57 -16.25 -9.97
C GLN A 228 -12.75 -16.32 -10.94
N GLN A 229 -12.93 -17.47 -11.60
CA GLN A 229 -13.87 -17.67 -12.72
C GLN A 229 -15.28 -17.12 -12.42
N THR A 230 -15.87 -17.43 -11.27
CA THR A 230 -17.22 -16.96 -10.91
C THR A 230 -17.31 -15.44 -10.89
N ARG A 231 -16.38 -14.76 -10.19
CA ARG A 231 -16.37 -13.30 -10.08
C ARG A 231 -15.99 -12.62 -11.38
N PHE A 232 -15.14 -13.26 -12.19
CA PHE A 232 -14.83 -12.82 -13.55
C PHE A 232 -16.10 -12.82 -14.44
N LEU A 233 -16.85 -13.93 -14.44
CA LEU A 233 -18.10 -14.04 -15.21
C LEU A 233 -19.16 -13.02 -14.75
N GLU A 234 -19.32 -12.82 -13.44
CA GLU A 234 -20.20 -11.80 -12.89
C GLU A 234 -19.84 -10.40 -13.37
N ALA A 235 -18.54 -10.05 -13.36
CA ALA A 235 -18.07 -8.74 -13.80
C ALA A 235 -18.33 -8.51 -15.30
N ILE A 236 -18.02 -9.47 -16.17
CA ILE A 236 -18.16 -9.29 -17.63
C ILE A 236 -19.61 -9.39 -18.12
N GLN A 237 -20.50 -10.06 -17.36
CA GLN A 237 -21.94 -10.08 -17.65
C GLN A 237 -22.57 -8.69 -17.51
N GLN A 238 -21.97 -7.81 -16.71
CA GLN A 238 -22.37 -6.41 -16.69
C GLN A 238 -22.10 -5.80 -18.06
N VAL A 239 -23.16 -5.22 -18.64
CA VAL A 239 -23.14 -4.74 -20.03
C VAL A 239 -21.97 -3.78 -20.24
N THR A 240 -21.74 -2.87 -19.29
CA THR A 240 -20.76 -1.78 -19.36
C THR A 240 -19.31 -2.23 -19.22
N VAL A 241 -19.01 -3.35 -18.56
CA VAL A 241 -17.63 -3.75 -18.27
C VAL A 241 -16.91 -4.19 -19.53
N LEU A 242 -17.52 -5.09 -20.31
CA LEU A 242 -16.94 -5.56 -21.57
C LEU A 242 -16.68 -4.40 -22.55
N GLU A 243 -17.62 -3.45 -22.64
CA GLU A 243 -17.48 -2.29 -23.53
C GLU A 243 -16.31 -1.39 -23.10
N ARG A 244 -16.14 -1.18 -21.78
CA ARG A 244 -15.06 -0.36 -21.22
C ARG A 244 -13.70 -1.01 -21.41
N VAL A 245 -13.54 -2.29 -21.07
CA VAL A 245 -12.24 -2.98 -21.20
C VAL A 245 -11.77 -3.03 -22.65
N LEU A 246 -12.69 -3.21 -23.61
CA LEU A 246 -12.38 -3.18 -25.04
C LEU A 246 -12.01 -1.77 -25.50
N ALA A 247 -12.80 -0.76 -25.10
CA ALA A 247 -12.51 0.64 -25.41
C ALA A 247 -11.15 1.09 -24.86
N ASP A 248 -10.82 0.71 -23.62
CA ASP A 248 -9.54 1.04 -22.98
C ASP A 248 -8.37 0.36 -23.71
N ALA A 249 -8.48 -0.93 -24.05
CA ALA A 249 -7.47 -1.64 -24.83
C ALA A 249 -7.25 -0.98 -26.21
N CYS A 250 -8.33 -0.55 -26.86
CA CYS A 250 -8.27 0.15 -28.15
C CYS A 250 -7.59 1.51 -28.05
N ALA A 251 -7.96 2.31 -27.04
CA ALA A 251 -7.39 3.64 -26.84
C ALA A 251 -5.88 3.60 -26.55
N GLN A 252 -5.42 2.57 -25.84
CA GLN A 252 -4.00 2.41 -25.47
C GLN A 252 -3.17 1.66 -26.50
N GLY A 253 -3.79 1.07 -27.54
CA GLY A 253 -3.05 0.27 -28.53
C GLY A 253 -2.64 -1.12 -28.05
N ASN A 254 -3.29 -1.65 -27.00
CA ASN A 254 -2.93 -2.95 -26.42
C ASN A 254 -3.51 -4.11 -27.23
N VAL A 255 -2.87 -4.42 -28.36
CA VAL A 255 -3.30 -5.45 -29.33
C VAL A 255 -3.50 -6.82 -28.67
N ASP A 256 -2.58 -7.28 -27.83
CA ASP A 256 -2.65 -8.61 -27.22
C ASP A 256 -3.84 -8.74 -26.25
N VAL A 257 -4.09 -7.69 -25.45
CA VAL A 257 -5.25 -7.62 -24.56
C VAL A 257 -6.55 -7.61 -25.35
N LEU A 258 -6.62 -6.84 -26.44
CA LEU A 258 -7.80 -6.78 -27.27
C LEU A 258 -8.10 -8.16 -27.89
N GLN A 259 -7.09 -8.79 -28.48
CA GLN A 259 -7.20 -10.13 -29.04
C GLN A 259 -7.65 -11.15 -27.98
N TRP A 260 -7.09 -11.05 -26.78
CA TRP A 260 -7.48 -11.88 -25.64
C TRP A 260 -8.96 -11.69 -25.29
N TRP A 261 -9.43 -10.45 -25.15
CA TRP A 261 -10.83 -10.17 -24.82
C TRP A 261 -11.80 -10.66 -25.88
N ILE A 262 -11.51 -10.43 -27.16
CA ILE A 262 -12.33 -10.92 -28.28
C ILE A 262 -12.41 -12.45 -28.22
N THR A 263 -11.27 -13.12 -28.09
CA THR A 263 -11.21 -14.60 -28.02
C THR A 263 -12.04 -15.14 -26.86
N VAL A 264 -11.88 -14.55 -25.67
CA VAL A 264 -12.63 -14.93 -24.46
C VAL A 264 -14.12 -14.69 -24.64
N ALA A 265 -14.52 -13.54 -25.17
CA ALA A 265 -15.92 -13.18 -25.35
C ALA A 265 -16.61 -14.10 -26.37
N LEU A 266 -15.95 -14.43 -27.48
CA LEU A 266 -16.46 -15.39 -28.47
C LEU A 266 -16.61 -16.78 -27.87
N ALA A 267 -15.61 -17.26 -27.12
CA ALA A 267 -15.68 -18.55 -26.42
C ALA A 267 -16.82 -18.61 -25.39
N LEU A 268 -17.25 -17.46 -24.86
CA LEU A 268 -18.38 -17.34 -23.94
C LEU A 268 -19.72 -17.05 -24.64
N GLY A 269 -19.78 -17.14 -25.98
CA GLY A 269 -21.00 -16.91 -26.75
C GLY A 269 -21.46 -15.46 -26.80
N MET A 270 -20.58 -14.49 -26.54
CA MET A 270 -20.89 -13.05 -26.52
C MET A 270 -20.67 -12.34 -27.87
N ALA A 271 -20.75 -13.07 -28.99
CA ALA A 271 -20.49 -12.54 -30.33
C ALA A 271 -21.33 -11.29 -30.66
N VAL A 272 -22.63 -11.31 -30.37
CA VAL A 272 -23.54 -10.17 -30.62
C VAL A 272 -23.11 -8.91 -29.83
N ARG A 273 -22.57 -9.07 -28.62
CA ARG A 273 -22.06 -7.94 -27.82
C ARG A 273 -20.79 -7.36 -28.43
N ILE A 274 -19.91 -8.22 -28.94
CA ILE A 274 -18.67 -7.83 -29.62
C ILE A 274 -18.97 -7.07 -30.90
N GLU A 275 -19.92 -7.56 -31.72
CA GLU A 275 -20.38 -6.87 -32.93
C GLU A 275 -20.93 -5.47 -32.61
N ARG A 276 -21.78 -5.35 -31.58
CA ARG A 276 -22.39 -4.07 -31.17
C ARG A 276 -21.36 -3.00 -30.81
N VAL A 277 -20.23 -3.38 -30.24
CA VAL A 277 -19.21 -2.44 -29.74
C VAL A 277 -18.07 -2.20 -30.72
N ALA A 278 -17.94 -3.04 -31.76
CA ALA A 278 -16.87 -3.00 -32.72
C ALA A 278 -16.73 -1.65 -33.41
N SER A 279 -17.84 -1.07 -33.88
CA SER A 279 -17.84 0.24 -34.57
C SER A 279 -17.30 1.36 -33.69
N ARG A 280 -17.75 1.43 -32.43
CA ARG A 280 -17.27 2.42 -31.45
C ARG A 280 -15.80 2.20 -31.09
N CYS A 281 -15.37 0.96 -30.88
CA CYS A 281 -13.99 0.63 -30.56
C CYS A 281 -13.04 0.93 -31.72
N ALA A 282 -13.47 0.65 -32.95
CA ALA A 282 -12.73 1.01 -34.17
C ALA A 282 -12.60 2.53 -34.31
N GLN A 283 -13.66 3.30 -34.03
CA GLN A 283 -13.56 4.77 -34.02
C GLN A 283 -12.53 5.25 -32.99
N ILE A 284 -12.58 4.75 -31.75
CA ILE A 284 -11.61 5.09 -30.69
C ILE A 284 -10.18 4.78 -31.13
N ALA A 285 -9.95 3.59 -31.70
CA ALA A 285 -8.63 3.20 -32.19
C ALA A 285 -8.16 4.09 -33.36
N SER A 286 -9.05 4.46 -34.27
CA SER A 286 -8.76 5.37 -35.37
C SER A 286 -8.39 6.76 -34.87
N ASP A 287 -9.17 7.31 -33.92
CA ASP A 287 -8.91 8.62 -33.31
C ASP A 287 -7.57 8.66 -32.55
N ALA A 288 -7.17 7.52 -31.97
CA ALA A 288 -5.89 7.34 -31.30
C ALA A 288 -4.72 6.94 -32.23
N GLY A 289 -4.96 6.75 -33.53
CA GLY A 289 -3.93 6.34 -34.49
C GLY A 289 -3.43 4.89 -34.35
N GLN A 290 -4.21 4.01 -33.70
CA GLN A 290 -3.83 2.64 -33.39
C GLN A 290 -4.14 1.68 -34.55
N VAL A 291 -3.30 1.70 -35.58
CA VAL A 291 -3.53 0.95 -36.84
C VAL A 291 -3.59 -0.58 -36.63
N ASP A 292 -2.74 -1.13 -35.76
CA ASP A 292 -2.74 -2.59 -35.51
C ASP A 292 -4.00 -3.05 -34.78
N VAL A 293 -4.57 -2.22 -33.90
CA VAL A 293 -5.87 -2.47 -33.27
C VAL A 293 -6.99 -2.53 -34.31
N LEU A 294 -6.97 -1.65 -35.32
CA LEU A 294 -7.95 -1.70 -36.41
C LEU A 294 -7.85 -2.99 -37.24
N ARG A 295 -6.64 -3.52 -37.41
CA ARG A 295 -6.42 -4.81 -38.09
C ARG A 295 -7.06 -5.95 -37.29
N VAL A 296 -6.83 -6.00 -35.98
CA VAL A 296 -7.45 -6.98 -35.08
C VAL A 296 -8.97 -6.95 -35.16
N TRP A 297 -9.58 -5.76 -35.16
CA TRP A 297 -11.03 -5.65 -35.29
C TRP A 297 -11.55 -6.16 -36.64
N ARG A 298 -10.83 -5.89 -37.73
CA ARG A 298 -11.20 -6.41 -39.06
C ARG A 298 -11.22 -7.94 -39.06
N GLU A 299 -10.13 -8.55 -38.60
CA GLU A 299 -9.97 -10.01 -38.54
C GLU A 299 -11.05 -10.65 -37.63
N ALA A 300 -11.33 -10.02 -36.48
CA ALA A 300 -12.37 -10.48 -35.57
C ALA A 300 -13.77 -10.42 -36.18
N MET A 301 -14.11 -9.36 -36.94
CA MET A 301 -15.42 -9.22 -37.57
C MET A 301 -15.62 -10.19 -38.73
N GLU A 302 -14.57 -10.48 -39.51
CA GLU A 302 -14.60 -11.53 -40.53
C GLU A 302 -14.88 -12.91 -39.91
N ALA A 303 -14.33 -13.18 -38.72
CA ALA A 303 -14.60 -14.42 -37.99
C ALA A 303 -16.04 -14.50 -37.43
N VAL A 304 -16.63 -13.37 -37.01
CA VAL A 304 -17.99 -13.32 -36.43
C VAL A 304 -19.08 -13.43 -37.49
N VAL A 305 -18.94 -12.73 -38.60
CA VAL A 305 -19.94 -12.72 -39.69
C VAL A 305 -19.86 -14.02 -40.52
N GLY A 306 -18.79 -14.81 -40.34
CA GLY A 306 -18.41 -15.90 -41.22
C GLY A 306 -17.85 -15.36 -42.53
N PRO A 307 -17.18 -16.19 -43.35
CA PRO A 307 -17.01 -15.83 -44.75
C PRO A 307 -18.42 -15.65 -45.27
N THR A 308 -18.81 -14.42 -45.60
CA THR A 308 -20.01 -14.17 -46.38
C THR A 308 -19.86 -15.11 -47.56
N GLU A 309 -20.69 -16.16 -47.59
CA GLU A 309 -20.79 -17.00 -48.77
C GLU A 309 -20.94 -16.00 -49.89
N SER A 310 -19.92 -15.92 -50.72
CA SER A 310 -20.01 -15.25 -51.99
C SER A 310 -21.19 -15.94 -52.63
N LEU A 311 -22.37 -15.33 -52.51
CA LEU A 311 -23.53 -15.59 -53.32
C LEU A 311 -23.01 -15.29 -54.72
N THR A 312 -22.36 -16.29 -55.30
CA THR A 312 -22.18 -16.43 -56.72
C THR A 312 -23.61 -16.42 -57.22
N VAL A 313 -24.07 -15.22 -57.56
CA VAL A 313 -25.20 -15.00 -58.43
C VAL A 313 -24.83 -15.77 -59.69
N SER A 314 -25.24 -17.02 -59.74
CA SER A 314 -25.30 -17.78 -60.97
C SER A 314 -26.31 -17.02 -61.82
N MET A 315 -25.80 -16.13 -62.67
CA MET A 315 -26.56 -15.61 -63.80
C MET A 315 -26.81 -16.80 -64.73
N SER A 316 -27.90 -17.51 -64.46
CA SER A 316 -28.58 -18.40 -65.39
C SER A 316 -29.70 -17.63 -66.07
#